data_AF-A0A660UUN6-F1
#
_entry.id   AF-A0A660UUN6-F1
#
_cell.length_a   1.000
_cell.length_b   1.000
_cell.length_c   1.000
_cell.angle_alpha   90.00
_cell.angle_beta   90.00
_cell.angle_gamma   90.00
#
_symmetry.space_group_name_H-M   'P 1'
#
loop_
_entity.id
_entity.type
_entity.pdbx_description
1 polymer ?
#
loop_
_entity_poly.entity_id
_entity_poly.type
_entity_poly.pdbx_seq_one_letter_code
_entity_poly.pdbx_strand_id
1 'polypeptide(L)'
;MLFNRLMGNAGLVSFEVSAERFNHMTCNAIEKLNSKMIIIVCLLGLIAHSSCSAGNVLIYTKNGKGYVHENIPASIECLKDICAKNNWTCEASDDPSIFTAEKIKTFDVLVFSNTNNETFDTDAQKKVFKDYINNGGGFVGIHSVCGSERKWPWFRANLGGKFVRHPKLQEFDLKVIDHDHPSTSFLGDIWKWEDECYFMNHLNPDIHVLLAADLRTIDDSKKAEYPGEIFGNYFPLCWYHEFEGGRQWYTALGHKPEYYKDETFRKHLAGGIKWAMKRSKSFKPAKLKTEVSGEKLTIRYGQDQLLSYQAKPMTEPVGGEMYKGSNFIHPLKTPSGFCVTGSQPDDHLHHFGVWWPWKYLVTEGRKVLCWELQRGEGMVQARRIVKHNANDDNAFFVTESEYIDRKAPGGPKVILNETAEVTVAKPVGFPARGYFVDIKISNRCASDSPVEVLKYRYSGFGFRGAESWDKDTSIILTSEGRDRDNSNFTRARWILVEGNTVEECRAGVVIMSHPDNFDSPQLLRTWNSGMTNGAVFINFNPVQEMSWILEPGKDYVQRYRLFIYDGSVNAKQAEELWKNYTNRLKTE
;
A
#
# COMPACT_ATOMS: atom_id res chain seq x y z
N MET A 1 45.44 32.19 -39.43
CA MET A 1 46.50 31.39 -40.09
C MET A 1 46.32 29.96 -39.60
N LEU A 2 46.00 29.00 -40.48
CA LEU A 2 46.94 28.18 -41.28
C LEU A 2 47.83 27.25 -40.40
N PHE A 3 48.02 25.95 -40.70
CA PHE A 3 47.35 25.04 -41.66
C PHE A 3 47.88 23.59 -41.45
N ASN A 4 47.05 22.55 -41.61
CA ASN A 4 47.44 21.16 -42.00
C ASN A 4 48.40 20.34 -41.07
N ARG A 5 48.50 19.00 -41.11
CA ARG A 5 47.69 17.91 -41.73
C ARG A 5 48.00 16.54 -41.08
N LEU A 6 47.28 15.50 -41.57
CA LEU A 6 47.47 14.04 -41.42
C LEU A 6 46.71 13.36 -40.26
N MET A 7 46.13 12.16 -40.40
CA MET A 7 45.28 11.53 -41.44
C MET A 7 45.01 10.08 -41.00
N GLY A 8 43.78 9.56 -41.12
CA GLY A 8 43.51 8.12 -40.93
C GLY A 8 42.08 7.76 -40.50
N ASN A 9 41.20 7.54 -41.49
CA ASN A 9 40.04 6.62 -41.57
C ASN A 9 39.27 6.19 -40.29
N ALA A 10 37.96 5.96 -40.30
CA ALA A 10 36.81 6.20 -41.21
C ALA A 10 35.55 5.75 -40.43
N GLY A 11 34.29 6.07 -40.75
CA GLY A 11 33.71 6.94 -41.77
C GLY A 11 32.18 6.88 -41.60
N LEU A 12 31.52 8.02 -41.44
CA LEU A 12 30.08 8.12 -41.15
C LEU A 12 29.31 8.50 -42.41
N VAL A 13 28.18 7.83 -42.68
CA VAL A 13 27.29 8.16 -43.80
C VAL A 13 25.83 8.11 -43.32
N SER A 14 25.14 9.24 -43.45
CA SER A 14 23.70 9.39 -43.26
C SER A 14 22.97 9.21 -44.60
N PHE A 15 21.76 8.63 -44.59
CA PHE A 15 20.84 8.71 -45.73
C PHE A 15 19.39 8.91 -45.29
N GLU A 16 18.74 9.89 -45.91
CA GLU A 16 17.29 9.97 -46.03
C GLU A 16 16.83 8.94 -47.07
N VAL A 17 15.58 8.47 -46.97
CA VAL A 17 14.94 7.64 -48.01
C VAL A 17 13.51 8.12 -48.22
N SER A 18 13.24 8.62 -49.44
CA SER A 18 11.89 8.80 -49.97
C SER A 18 11.43 7.55 -50.72
N ALA A 19 10.12 7.39 -50.90
CA ALA A 19 9.54 6.20 -51.51
C ALA A 19 9.47 6.30 -53.04
N GLU A 20 9.68 5.18 -53.75
CA GLU A 20 8.69 4.67 -54.72
C GLU A 20 8.99 3.26 -55.26
N ARG A 21 7.93 2.58 -55.73
CA ARG A 21 7.87 1.50 -56.74
C ARG A 21 8.83 0.29 -56.63
N PHE A 22 8.22 -0.88 -56.42
CA PHE A 22 8.49 -2.05 -57.26
C PHE A 22 7.17 -2.69 -57.71
N ASN A 23 7.15 -3.26 -58.92
CA ASN A 23 5.96 -3.87 -59.53
C ASN A 23 6.37 -5.04 -60.43
N HIS A 24 5.42 -5.92 -60.75
CA HIS A 24 5.54 -7.17 -61.53
C HIS A 24 6.40 -8.32 -60.96
N MET A 25 5.70 -9.40 -60.60
CA MET A 25 5.97 -10.70 -61.24
C MET A 25 4.61 -11.42 -61.47
N THR A 26 4.59 -12.45 -62.32
CA THR A 26 3.40 -12.80 -63.13
C THR A 26 2.54 -13.95 -62.63
N CYS A 27 1.27 -13.95 -63.04
CA CYS A 27 0.31 -15.05 -62.86
C CYS A 27 0.74 -16.35 -63.56
N ASN A 28 0.43 -17.51 -62.95
CA ASN A 28 -0.54 -18.49 -63.50
C ASN A 28 -0.53 -19.82 -62.71
N ALA A 29 -1.58 -20.07 -61.90
CA ALA A 29 -2.06 -21.40 -61.51
C ALA A 29 -3.27 -21.29 -60.54
N ILE A 30 -4.47 -20.97 -61.04
CA ILE A 30 -5.72 -21.12 -60.26
C ILE A 30 -6.75 -21.84 -61.13
N GLU A 31 -6.78 -23.16 -61.02
CA GLU A 31 -7.94 -23.97 -61.34
C GLU A 31 -8.43 -24.68 -60.06
N LYS A 32 -9.74 -24.93 -59.97
CA LYS A 32 -10.41 -25.70 -58.89
C LYS A 32 -10.35 -25.11 -57.48
N LEU A 33 -11.03 -23.96 -57.28
CA LEU A 33 -11.79 -23.74 -56.04
C LEU A 33 -13.23 -23.30 -56.36
N ASN A 34 -14.18 -23.76 -55.54
CA ASN A 34 -15.60 -23.71 -55.87
C ASN A 34 -16.22 -22.31 -55.75
N SER A 35 -16.97 -21.91 -56.78
CA SER A 35 -17.66 -20.62 -56.94
C SER A 35 -18.84 -20.37 -55.97
N LYS A 36 -18.91 -21.07 -54.84
CA LYS A 36 -19.89 -20.83 -53.75
C LYS A 36 -19.30 -20.14 -52.51
N MET A 37 -17.99 -20.00 -52.39
CA MET A 37 -17.36 -19.36 -51.22
C MET A 37 -17.18 -17.84 -51.32
N ILE A 38 -17.29 -17.25 -52.51
CA ILE A 38 -16.94 -15.83 -52.75
C ILE A 38 -18.05 -14.86 -52.28
N ILE A 39 -19.33 -15.24 -52.38
CA ILE A 39 -20.46 -14.36 -52.01
C ILE A 39 -20.54 -14.13 -50.49
N ILE A 40 -20.09 -15.10 -49.68
CA ILE A 40 -20.11 -14.98 -48.20
C ILE A 40 -19.02 -13.99 -47.72
N VAL A 41 -17.86 -13.94 -48.39
CA VAL A 41 -16.74 -13.06 -47.99
C VAL A 41 -17.09 -11.58 -48.20
N CYS A 42 -17.79 -11.24 -49.29
CA CYS A 42 -18.19 -9.85 -49.57
C CYS A 42 -19.34 -9.33 -48.69
N LEU A 43 -20.11 -10.22 -48.04
CA LEU A 43 -21.21 -9.84 -47.12
C LEU A 43 -20.79 -9.72 -45.65
N LEU A 44 -19.61 -10.26 -45.28
CA LEU A 44 -19.04 -10.12 -43.93
C LEU A 44 -18.13 -8.89 -43.77
N GLY A 45 -17.75 -8.23 -44.87
CA GLY A 45 -16.80 -7.11 -44.88
C GLY A 45 -17.33 -5.74 -44.44
N LEU A 46 -18.58 -5.62 -43.99
CA LEU A 46 -19.26 -4.33 -43.80
C LEU A 46 -19.81 -4.04 -42.39
N ILE A 47 -19.63 -4.95 -41.42
CA ILE A 47 -19.94 -4.69 -39.99
C ILE A 47 -18.72 -4.99 -39.11
N ALA A 48 -17.56 -4.47 -39.52
CA ALA A 48 -16.42 -4.24 -38.64
C ALA A 48 -16.45 -2.80 -38.11
N HIS A 49 -17.56 -2.40 -37.47
CA HIS A 49 -17.56 -1.19 -36.65
C HIS A 49 -16.55 -1.42 -35.52
N SER A 50 -15.41 -0.75 -35.59
CA SER A 50 -14.48 -0.71 -34.47
C SER A 50 -15.16 0.01 -33.32
N SER A 51 -15.64 -0.76 -32.35
CA SER A 51 -16.09 -0.26 -31.05
C SER A 51 -14.90 0.27 -30.27
N CYS A 52 -14.39 1.44 -30.71
CA CYS A 52 -13.62 2.33 -29.86
C CYS A 52 -14.42 2.48 -28.57
N SER A 53 -13.84 2.04 -27.45
CA SER A 53 -14.60 1.89 -26.22
C SER A 53 -15.22 3.22 -25.83
N ALA A 54 -16.55 3.30 -25.88
CA ALA A 54 -17.30 4.43 -25.37
C ALA A 54 -16.98 4.56 -23.88
N GLY A 55 -16.39 5.68 -23.48
CA GLY A 55 -16.09 5.92 -22.08
C GLY A 55 -17.38 5.90 -21.27
N ASN A 56 -17.37 5.26 -20.10
CA ASN A 56 -18.56 5.13 -19.27
C ASN A 56 -18.48 6.01 -18.02
N VAL A 57 -19.52 6.81 -17.77
CA VAL A 57 -19.55 7.86 -16.74
C VAL A 57 -20.62 7.57 -15.68
N LEU A 58 -20.23 7.61 -14.40
CA LEU A 58 -21.20 7.84 -13.33
C LEU A 58 -21.32 9.33 -13.05
N ILE A 59 -22.53 9.89 -13.13
CA ILE A 59 -22.88 11.22 -12.64
C ILE A 59 -23.48 11.03 -11.24
N TYR A 60 -22.74 11.39 -10.20
CA TYR A 60 -23.12 11.17 -8.81
C TYR A 60 -23.49 12.47 -8.10
N THR A 61 -24.66 12.53 -7.48
CA THR A 61 -25.25 13.79 -6.97
C THR A 61 -25.78 13.72 -5.53
N LYS A 62 -25.50 12.64 -4.78
CA LYS A 62 -25.93 12.53 -3.36
C LYS A 62 -25.39 13.68 -2.52
N ASN A 63 -26.26 14.22 -1.68
CA ASN A 63 -25.92 15.18 -0.65
C ASN A 63 -26.28 14.62 0.74
N GLY A 64 -25.41 14.82 1.73
CA GLY A 64 -25.68 14.54 3.13
C GLY A 64 -26.52 15.65 3.79
N LYS A 65 -26.77 15.54 5.10
CA LYS A 65 -27.59 16.52 5.84
C LYS A 65 -26.96 17.92 5.82
N GLY A 66 -27.57 18.85 5.08
CA GLY A 66 -27.13 20.23 4.97
C GLY A 66 -27.74 20.92 3.74
N TYR A 67 -27.06 21.95 3.23
CA TYR A 67 -27.46 22.65 2.01
C TYR A 67 -27.23 21.79 0.76
N VAL A 68 -28.21 21.81 -0.15
CA VAL A 68 -28.26 21.11 -1.44
C VAL A 68 -28.42 22.18 -2.53
N HIS A 69 -27.65 22.07 -3.62
CA HIS A 69 -27.57 23.11 -4.64
C HIS A 69 -28.65 22.93 -5.71
N GLU A 70 -29.34 24.02 -6.08
CA GLU A 70 -30.43 24.00 -7.08
C GLU A 70 -29.94 23.72 -8.51
N ASN A 71 -28.62 23.73 -8.73
CA ASN A 71 -27.98 23.48 -10.02
C ASN A 71 -27.89 21.99 -10.42
N ILE A 72 -28.16 21.05 -9.52
CA ILE A 72 -28.03 19.60 -9.74
C ILE A 72 -28.78 19.10 -10.99
N PRO A 73 -30.04 19.51 -11.28
CA PRO A 73 -30.72 19.09 -12.50
C PRO A 73 -30.01 19.59 -13.77
N ALA A 74 -29.59 20.86 -13.79
CA ALA A 74 -28.90 21.46 -14.92
C ALA A 74 -27.51 20.83 -15.15
N SER A 75 -26.82 20.43 -14.07
CA SER A 75 -25.55 19.72 -14.17
C SER A 75 -25.73 18.29 -14.71
N ILE A 76 -26.78 17.57 -14.30
CA ILE A 76 -27.11 16.24 -14.86
C ILE A 76 -27.43 16.34 -16.36
N GLU A 77 -28.24 17.31 -16.79
CA GLU A 77 -28.55 17.53 -18.21
C GLU A 77 -27.28 17.84 -19.02
N CYS A 78 -26.47 18.78 -18.56
CA CYS A 78 -25.22 19.16 -19.22
C CYS A 78 -24.20 18.00 -19.29
N LEU A 79 -24.07 17.20 -18.23
CA LEU A 79 -23.17 16.06 -18.23
C LEU A 79 -23.65 14.94 -19.15
N LYS A 80 -24.97 14.71 -19.25
CA LYS A 80 -25.56 13.80 -20.26
C LYS A 80 -25.30 14.28 -21.69
N ASP A 81 -25.49 15.57 -21.97
CA ASP A 81 -25.15 16.19 -23.25
C ASP A 81 -23.67 16.03 -23.61
N ILE A 82 -22.77 16.27 -22.65
CA ILE A 82 -21.32 16.12 -22.85
C ILE A 82 -20.98 14.67 -23.19
N CYS A 83 -21.60 13.70 -22.52
CA CYS A 83 -21.42 12.29 -22.82
C CYS A 83 -21.92 11.94 -24.23
N ALA A 84 -23.14 12.35 -24.59
CA ALA A 84 -23.69 12.15 -25.92
C ALA A 84 -22.82 12.79 -27.03
N LYS A 85 -22.40 14.05 -26.86
CA LYS A 85 -21.50 14.76 -27.80
C LYS A 85 -20.12 14.08 -27.97
N ASN A 86 -19.67 13.25 -27.04
CA ASN A 86 -18.38 12.54 -27.11
C ASN A 86 -18.51 11.02 -27.39
N ASN A 87 -19.72 10.50 -27.65
CA ASN A 87 -20.00 9.05 -27.74
C ASN A 87 -19.60 8.27 -26.47
N TRP A 88 -19.98 8.80 -25.30
CA TRP A 88 -19.82 8.17 -23.99
C TRP A 88 -21.18 7.71 -23.46
N THR A 89 -21.21 6.61 -22.72
CA THR A 89 -22.38 6.21 -21.94
C THR A 89 -22.35 6.88 -20.57
N CYS A 90 -23.53 7.17 -20.01
CA CYS A 90 -23.61 7.74 -18.66
C CYS A 90 -24.82 7.25 -17.88
N GLU A 91 -24.64 7.09 -16.58
CA GLU A 91 -25.67 6.79 -15.59
C GLU A 91 -25.70 7.92 -14.56
N ALA A 92 -26.88 8.33 -14.10
CA ALA A 92 -27.01 9.37 -13.08
C ALA A 92 -27.68 8.78 -11.83
N SER A 93 -27.11 9.03 -10.64
CA SER A 93 -27.60 8.49 -9.37
C SER A 93 -27.28 9.41 -8.18
N ASP A 94 -28.20 9.48 -7.23
CA ASP A 94 -28.01 9.99 -5.87
C ASP A 94 -28.06 8.85 -4.81
N ASP A 95 -28.32 7.62 -5.22
CA ASP A 95 -28.32 6.44 -4.34
C ASP A 95 -26.88 5.88 -4.18
N PRO A 96 -26.31 5.83 -2.96
CA PRO A 96 -24.98 5.26 -2.72
C PRO A 96 -24.96 3.73 -2.79
N SER A 97 -26.11 3.04 -2.91
CA SER A 97 -26.15 1.59 -3.16
C SER A 97 -25.37 1.19 -4.42
N ILE A 98 -25.21 2.14 -5.36
CA ILE A 98 -24.41 1.99 -6.58
C ILE A 98 -22.93 1.67 -6.32
N PHE A 99 -22.40 1.98 -5.13
CA PHE A 99 -21.02 1.70 -4.73
C PHE A 99 -20.80 0.24 -4.31
N THR A 100 -21.05 -0.68 -5.24
CA THR A 100 -20.54 -2.07 -5.20
C THR A 100 -19.33 -2.24 -6.11
N ALA A 101 -18.45 -3.18 -5.78
CA ALA A 101 -17.25 -3.47 -6.57
C ALA A 101 -17.61 -3.96 -7.99
N GLU A 102 -18.73 -4.68 -8.13
CA GLU A 102 -19.27 -5.16 -9.40
C GLU A 102 -19.74 -4.02 -10.30
N LYS A 103 -20.38 -3.01 -9.71
CA LYS A 103 -20.99 -1.90 -10.44
C LYS A 103 -19.97 -0.84 -10.81
N ILE A 104 -19.21 -0.28 -9.86
CA ILE A 104 -18.42 0.93 -10.16
C ILE A 104 -17.20 0.66 -11.05
N LYS A 105 -16.68 -0.57 -11.08
CA LYS A 105 -15.61 -0.98 -12.02
C LYS A 105 -16.02 -0.90 -13.50
N THR A 106 -17.31 -0.68 -13.79
CA THR A 106 -17.81 -0.51 -15.16
C THR A 106 -17.69 0.93 -15.68
N PHE A 107 -17.42 1.91 -14.82
CA PHE A 107 -17.24 3.32 -15.19
C PHE A 107 -15.75 3.67 -15.32
N ASP A 108 -15.35 4.36 -16.38
CA ASP A 108 -13.98 4.87 -16.54
C ASP A 108 -13.74 6.16 -15.75
N VAL A 109 -14.81 6.87 -15.39
CA VAL A 109 -14.77 8.06 -14.53
C VAL A 109 -16.03 8.19 -13.67
N LEU A 110 -15.85 8.59 -12.41
CA LEU A 110 -16.92 8.98 -11.50
C LEU A 110 -16.93 10.51 -11.36
N VAL A 111 -17.98 11.15 -11.88
CA VAL A 111 -18.21 12.60 -11.82
C VAL A 111 -19.13 12.90 -10.64
N PHE A 112 -18.54 13.35 -9.53
CA PHE A 112 -19.30 13.89 -8.41
C PHE A 112 -19.68 15.33 -8.79
N SER A 113 -20.98 15.56 -8.95
CA SER A 113 -21.51 16.85 -9.38
C SER A 113 -22.35 17.46 -8.26
N ASN A 114 -21.84 18.56 -7.69
CA ASN A 114 -22.54 19.31 -6.63
C ASN A 114 -22.92 18.46 -5.39
N THR A 115 -22.09 17.46 -5.05
CA THR A 115 -22.23 16.67 -3.82
C THR A 115 -21.70 17.44 -2.62
N ASN A 116 -22.35 17.34 -1.47
CA ASN A 116 -21.96 18.05 -0.24
C ASN A 116 -22.21 17.19 1.01
N ASN A 117 -21.50 17.47 2.10
CA ASN A 117 -21.60 16.76 3.39
C ASN A 117 -21.31 15.25 3.23
N GLU A 118 -21.93 14.36 4.00
CA GLU A 118 -21.74 12.90 3.87
C GLU A 118 -22.31 12.35 2.55
N THR A 119 -21.46 11.79 1.69
CA THR A 119 -21.82 11.29 0.34
C THR A 119 -21.85 9.76 0.25
N PHE A 120 -21.60 9.07 1.36
CA PHE A 120 -21.71 7.61 1.47
C PHE A 120 -22.40 7.27 2.80
N ASP A 121 -23.34 6.33 2.78
CA ASP A 121 -24.07 5.93 3.99
C ASP A 121 -23.29 4.90 4.85
N THR A 122 -22.27 4.26 4.28
CA THR A 122 -21.46 3.22 4.95
C THR A 122 -19.97 3.28 4.58
N ASP A 123 -19.10 2.85 5.49
CA ASP A 123 -17.66 2.72 5.21
C ASP A 123 -17.33 1.64 4.16
N ALA A 124 -18.24 0.70 3.90
CA ALA A 124 -18.12 -0.26 2.81
C ALA A 124 -18.14 0.44 1.43
N GLN A 125 -19.08 1.38 1.24
CA GLN A 125 -19.16 2.20 0.02
C GLN A 125 -17.94 3.12 -0.12
N LYS A 126 -17.46 3.71 0.99
CA LYS A 126 -16.21 4.50 1.04
C LYS A 126 -14.99 3.65 0.65
N LYS A 127 -14.90 2.41 1.16
CA LYS A 127 -13.85 1.47 0.77
C LYS A 127 -13.93 1.14 -0.72
N VAL A 128 -15.12 0.86 -1.25
CA VAL A 128 -15.31 0.58 -2.69
C VAL A 128 -14.86 1.78 -3.55
N PHE A 129 -15.20 3.01 -3.18
CA PHE A 129 -14.69 4.21 -3.86
C PHE A 129 -13.16 4.33 -3.79
N LYS A 130 -12.54 4.10 -2.61
CA LYS A 130 -11.07 4.06 -2.50
C LYS A 130 -10.45 2.95 -3.34
N ASP A 131 -11.00 1.74 -3.32
CA ASP A 131 -10.51 0.61 -4.12
C ASP A 131 -10.56 0.94 -5.63
N TYR A 132 -11.56 1.69 -6.09
CA TYR A 132 -11.67 2.13 -7.49
C TYR A 132 -10.56 3.13 -7.89
N ILE A 133 -10.29 4.13 -7.04
CA ILE A 133 -9.15 5.04 -7.23
C ILE A 133 -7.84 4.24 -7.28
N ASN A 134 -7.63 3.32 -6.32
CA ASN A 134 -6.45 2.45 -6.23
C ASN A 134 -6.27 1.51 -7.43
N ASN A 135 -7.29 1.34 -8.29
CA ASN A 135 -7.24 0.53 -9.51
C ASN A 135 -7.13 1.38 -10.80
N GLY A 136 -6.81 2.67 -10.67
CA GLY A 136 -6.60 3.58 -11.80
C GLY A 136 -7.86 4.21 -12.39
N GLY A 137 -8.95 4.25 -11.60
CA GLY A 137 -10.19 4.91 -11.99
C GLY A 137 -10.10 6.44 -12.01
N GLY A 138 -10.88 7.07 -12.88
CA GLY A 138 -10.99 8.53 -12.97
C GLY A 138 -11.99 9.11 -11.97
N PHE A 139 -11.70 10.28 -11.41
CA PHE A 139 -12.61 11.02 -10.53
C PHE A 139 -12.64 12.50 -10.90
N VAL A 140 -13.84 13.07 -10.91
CA VAL A 140 -14.10 14.46 -11.26
C VAL A 140 -14.97 15.06 -10.16
N GLY A 141 -14.53 16.18 -9.59
CA GLY A 141 -15.34 16.98 -8.66
C GLY A 141 -15.76 18.31 -9.27
N ILE A 142 -17.04 18.68 -9.16
CA ILE A 142 -17.59 19.94 -9.67
C ILE A 142 -18.19 20.73 -8.50
N HIS A 143 -17.72 21.97 -8.33
CA HIS A 143 -18.20 22.96 -7.36
C HIS A 143 -18.15 22.44 -5.91
N SER A 144 -19.29 22.13 -5.30
CA SER A 144 -19.40 21.87 -3.84
C SER A 144 -18.80 20.55 -3.33
N VAL A 145 -18.18 19.73 -4.20
CA VAL A 145 -17.50 18.47 -3.81
C VAL A 145 -16.38 18.68 -2.77
N CYS A 146 -15.74 19.84 -2.71
CA CYS A 146 -14.79 20.16 -1.63
C CYS A 146 -15.45 20.28 -0.24
N GLY A 147 -16.78 20.42 -0.21
CA GLY A 147 -17.64 20.31 0.96
C GLY A 147 -18.10 18.88 1.26
N SER A 148 -17.82 17.89 0.42
CA SER A 148 -18.13 16.48 0.70
C SER A 148 -17.16 15.86 1.71
N GLU A 149 -17.63 14.89 2.50
CA GLU A 149 -16.83 14.01 3.36
C GLU A 149 -15.78 14.73 4.24
N ARG A 150 -16.10 15.94 4.74
CA ARG A 150 -15.16 16.85 5.45
C ARG A 150 -14.46 16.28 6.69
N LYS A 151 -14.92 15.11 7.18
CA LYS A 151 -14.37 14.33 8.31
C LYS A 151 -13.42 13.20 7.89
N TRP A 152 -13.35 12.85 6.60
CA TRP A 152 -12.54 11.76 6.07
C TRP A 152 -11.25 12.33 5.43
N PRO A 153 -10.07 12.21 6.07
CA PRO A 153 -8.84 12.85 5.58
C PRO A 153 -8.41 12.39 4.20
N TRP A 154 -8.72 11.13 3.85
CA TRP A 154 -8.40 10.56 2.55
C TRP A 154 -9.21 11.20 1.41
N PHE A 155 -10.50 11.53 1.60
CA PHE A 155 -11.32 12.13 0.55
C PHE A 155 -10.80 13.51 0.15
N ARG A 156 -10.44 14.36 1.13
CA ARG A 156 -9.83 15.68 0.84
C ARG A 156 -8.45 15.56 0.17
N ALA A 157 -7.66 14.54 0.50
CA ALA A 157 -6.37 14.29 -0.16
C ALA A 157 -6.55 13.82 -1.61
N ASN A 158 -7.52 12.93 -1.85
CA ASN A 158 -7.91 12.47 -3.19
C ASN A 158 -8.49 13.60 -4.06
N LEU A 159 -9.33 14.48 -3.51
CA LEU A 159 -9.85 15.64 -4.23
C LEU A 159 -8.78 16.73 -4.46
N GLY A 160 -7.82 16.85 -3.54
CA GLY A 160 -6.77 17.87 -3.57
C GLY A 160 -7.07 19.12 -2.74
N GLY A 161 -8.14 19.13 -1.93
CA GLY A 161 -8.51 20.27 -1.06
C GLY A 161 -9.76 20.02 -0.20
N LYS A 162 -10.00 20.90 0.78
CA LYS A 162 -11.18 20.90 1.67
C LYS A 162 -11.76 22.31 1.80
N PHE A 163 -13.08 22.44 1.67
CA PHE A 163 -13.80 23.71 1.82
C PHE A 163 -13.60 24.36 3.20
N VAL A 164 -13.42 25.69 3.19
CA VAL A 164 -13.41 26.55 4.39
C VAL A 164 -14.55 27.57 4.34
N ARG A 165 -14.59 28.41 3.29
CA ARG A 165 -15.57 29.51 3.12
C ARG A 165 -15.58 30.03 1.68
N HIS A 166 -16.52 30.89 1.35
CA HIS A 166 -16.49 31.79 0.19
C HIS A 166 -16.99 33.19 0.60
N PRO A 167 -16.75 34.24 -0.21
CA PRO A 167 -17.48 35.51 -0.09
C PRO A 167 -18.86 35.40 -0.76
N LYS A 168 -19.60 36.51 -0.87
CA LYS A 168 -20.81 36.58 -1.71
C LYS A 168 -20.53 36.16 -3.16
N LEU A 169 -21.54 35.61 -3.83
CA LEU A 169 -21.61 35.45 -5.29
C LEU A 169 -21.30 36.79 -5.98
N GLN A 170 -20.35 36.81 -6.92
CA GLN A 170 -19.86 38.03 -7.58
C GLN A 170 -19.04 37.73 -8.83
N GLU A 171 -18.79 38.73 -9.68
CA GLU A 171 -17.84 38.60 -10.79
C GLU A 171 -16.41 38.68 -10.26
N PHE A 172 -15.54 37.80 -10.74
CA PHE A 172 -14.10 37.86 -10.54
C PHE A 172 -13.34 37.32 -11.76
N ASP A 173 -12.04 37.63 -11.82
CA ASP A 173 -11.16 37.17 -12.89
C ASP A 173 -10.47 35.86 -12.50
N LEU A 174 -10.62 34.83 -13.35
CA LEU A 174 -9.81 33.61 -13.30
C LEU A 174 -8.57 33.80 -14.17
N LYS A 175 -7.38 33.79 -13.56
CA LYS A 175 -6.13 33.64 -14.30
C LYS A 175 -5.99 32.19 -14.73
N VAL A 176 -5.79 31.98 -16.03
CA VAL A 176 -5.38 30.68 -16.55
C VAL A 176 -3.88 30.49 -16.27
N ILE A 177 -3.55 29.36 -15.65
CA ILE A 177 -2.18 29.00 -15.23
C ILE A 177 -1.56 27.99 -16.19
N ASP A 178 -2.39 27.11 -16.78
CA ASP A 178 -2.00 26.07 -17.73
C ASP A 178 -2.87 26.15 -18.98
N HIS A 179 -2.24 26.27 -20.16
CA HIS A 179 -2.89 26.30 -21.47
C HIS A 179 -2.67 25.02 -22.31
N ASP A 180 -2.02 23.99 -21.77
CA ASP A 180 -1.85 22.68 -22.42
C ASP A 180 -2.97 21.70 -22.05
N HIS A 181 -3.55 21.84 -20.85
CA HIS A 181 -4.57 20.94 -20.33
C HIS A 181 -5.91 21.05 -21.09
N PRO A 182 -6.58 19.93 -21.44
CA PRO A 182 -7.79 19.96 -22.28
C PRO A 182 -9.00 20.75 -21.73
N SER A 183 -9.02 21.09 -20.44
CA SER A 183 -10.07 21.92 -19.83
C SER A 183 -9.79 23.43 -19.87
N THR A 184 -8.60 23.85 -20.30
CA THR A 184 -8.16 25.26 -20.26
C THR A 184 -7.47 25.72 -21.54
N SER A 185 -7.00 24.82 -22.41
CA SER A 185 -6.28 25.14 -23.65
C SER A 185 -7.06 25.92 -24.72
N PHE A 186 -8.36 26.12 -24.53
CA PHE A 186 -9.22 26.97 -25.37
C PHE A 186 -9.57 28.32 -24.73
N LEU A 187 -9.08 28.59 -23.51
CA LEU A 187 -9.26 29.86 -22.80
C LEU A 187 -8.11 30.82 -23.12
N GLY A 188 -8.42 32.12 -23.18
CA GLY A 188 -7.39 33.17 -23.12
C GLY A 188 -6.86 33.37 -21.70
N ASP A 189 -5.84 34.21 -21.54
CA ASP A 189 -5.14 34.47 -20.27
C ASP A 189 -6.02 34.69 -19.04
N ILE A 190 -7.18 35.31 -19.22
CA ILE A 190 -8.14 35.65 -18.18
C ILE A 190 -9.54 35.22 -18.62
N TRP A 191 -10.26 34.53 -17.73
CA TRP A 191 -11.68 34.19 -17.91
C TRP A 191 -12.51 34.90 -16.82
N LYS A 192 -13.34 35.86 -17.22
CA LYS A 192 -14.27 36.57 -16.31
C LYS A 192 -15.47 35.68 -16.00
N TRP A 193 -15.87 35.58 -14.73
CA TRP A 193 -16.87 34.60 -14.30
C TRP A 193 -17.63 35.07 -13.04
N GLU A 194 -18.94 34.81 -12.94
CA GLU A 194 -19.84 35.33 -11.88
C GLU A 194 -20.37 34.20 -10.99
N ASP A 195 -19.60 33.84 -9.95
CA ASP A 195 -19.69 32.56 -9.23
C ASP A 195 -19.26 32.73 -7.75
N GLU A 196 -19.16 31.64 -6.99
CA GLU A 196 -18.68 31.65 -5.60
C GLU A 196 -17.17 31.32 -5.54
N CYS A 197 -16.32 32.30 -5.20
CA CYS A 197 -14.88 32.04 -5.04
C CYS A 197 -14.58 31.24 -3.76
N TYR A 198 -14.44 29.92 -3.89
CA TYR A 198 -14.21 29.01 -2.77
C TYR A 198 -12.76 29.07 -2.23
N PHE A 199 -12.61 29.36 -0.94
CA PHE A 199 -11.36 29.21 -0.21
C PHE A 199 -11.28 27.86 0.49
N MET A 200 -10.16 27.18 0.31
CA MET A 200 -9.98 25.77 0.65
C MET A 200 -8.63 25.54 1.35
N ASN A 201 -8.63 24.75 2.44
CA ASN A 201 -7.42 24.35 3.15
C ASN A 201 -7.09 22.87 2.94
N HIS A 202 -5.95 22.43 3.47
CA HIS A 202 -5.39 21.09 3.21
C HIS A 202 -5.30 20.77 1.71
N LEU A 203 -4.86 21.75 0.91
CA LEU A 203 -4.54 21.51 -0.49
C LEU A 203 -3.44 20.43 -0.56
N ASN A 204 -3.58 19.47 -1.48
CA ASN A 204 -2.56 18.45 -1.68
C ASN A 204 -1.34 19.11 -2.38
N PRO A 205 -0.10 18.97 -1.89
CA PRO A 205 1.08 19.56 -2.57
C PRO A 205 1.29 19.06 -4.00
N ASP A 206 0.72 17.90 -4.36
CA ASP A 206 0.82 17.33 -5.72
C ASP A 206 -0.19 17.92 -6.73
N ILE A 207 -1.02 18.90 -6.35
CA ILE A 207 -1.97 19.52 -7.30
C ILE A 207 -1.26 20.36 -8.36
N HIS A 208 -1.58 20.08 -9.62
CA HIS A 208 -1.21 20.90 -10.75
C HIS A 208 -2.33 21.89 -11.06
N VAL A 209 -2.11 23.17 -10.74
CA VAL A 209 -3.13 24.23 -10.82
C VAL A 209 -3.38 24.65 -12.27
N LEU A 210 -4.65 24.66 -12.67
CA LEU A 210 -5.12 25.01 -14.00
C LEU A 210 -5.71 26.43 -14.05
N LEU A 211 -6.54 26.77 -13.06
CA LEU A 211 -7.15 28.09 -12.89
C LEU A 211 -6.96 28.57 -11.45
N ALA A 212 -6.68 29.86 -11.28
CA ALA A 212 -6.68 30.52 -9.98
C ALA A 212 -7.46 31.84 -10.05
N ALA A 213 -8.25 32.15 -9.03
CA ALA A 213 -8.93 33.43 -8.93
C ALA A 213 -7.92 34.55 -8.60
N ASP A 214 -7.98 35.66 -9.33
CA ASP A 214 -7.20 36.85 -9.07
C ASP A 214 -7.77 37.58 -7.85
N LEU A 215 -7.04 37.49 -6.74
CA LEU A 215 -7.48 37.99 -5.45
C LEU A 215 -7.64 39.51 -5.39
N ARG A 216 -7.18 40.25 -6.40
CA ARG A 216 -7.37 41.70 -6.51
C ARG A 216 -8.73 42.08 -7.09
N THR A 217 -9.48 41.12 -7.65
CA THR A 217 -10.78 41.34 -8.31
C THR A 217 -12.00 40.94 -7.46
N ILE A 218 -11.79 40.45 -6.23
CA ILE A 218 -12.86 39.93 -5.37
C ILE A 218 -13.10 40.84 -4.16
N ASP A 219 -14.33 41.32 -4.02
CA ASP A 219 -14.85 42.00 -2.84
C ASP A 219 -15.10 41.00 -1.71
N ASP A 220 -14.16 40.97 -0.76
CA ASP A 220 -14.19 40.11 0.42
C ASP A 220 -13.40 40.72 1.59
N SER A 221 -14.11 41.30 2.55
CA SER A 221 -13.52 41.89 3.76
C SER A 221 -12.80 40.90 4.67
N LYS A 222 -13.02 39.58 4.51
CA LYS A 222 -12.39 38.51 5.30
C LYS A 222 -11.17 37.89 4.64
N LYS A 223 -10.75 38.39 3.48
CA LYS A 223 -9.60 37.86 2.73
C LYS A 223 -8.30 37.83 3.54
N ALA A 224 -8.10 38.82 4.40
CA ALA A 224 -6.95 38.90 5.30
C ALA A 224 -6.99 37.85 6.46
N GLU A 225 -8.17 37.36 6.86
CA GLU A 225 -8.30 36.27 7.84
C GLU A 225 -7.85 34.94 7.23
N TYR A 226 -8.36 34.64 6.04
CA TYR A 226 -8.00 33.50 5.20
C TYR A 226 -8.51 33.76 3.78
N PRO A 227 -7.74 33.57 2.69
CA PRO A 227 -6.44 32.88 2.60
C PRO A 227 -5.23 33.65 3.19
N GLY A 228 -5.38 34.93 3.53
CA GLY A 228 -4.26 35.78 3.93
C GLY A 228 -3.22 35.93 2.82
N GLU A 229 -1.97 36.20 3.19
CA GLU A 229 -0.86 36.40 2.24
C GLU A 229 -0.26 35.09 1.69
N ILE A 230 -0.66 33.93 2.24
CA ILE A 230 -0.10 32.59 1.94
C ILE A 230 -0.12 32.26 0.43
N PHE A 231 -1.09 32.81 -0.30
CA PHE A 231 -1.32 32.57 -1.73
C PHE A 231 -0.98 33.79 -2.61
N GLY A 232 -0.39 34.84 -2.04
CA GLY A 232 -0.09 36.08 -2.74
C GLY A 232 -1.34 36.70 -3.39
N ASN A 233 -1.33 36.84 -4.72
CA ASN A 233 -2.46 37.38 -5.49
C ASN A 233 -3.38 36.33 -6.12
N TYR A 234 -3.12 35.01 -5.98
CA TYR A 234 -3.81 33.98 -6.76
C TYR A 234 -4.20 32.76 -5.93
N PHE A 235 -5.50 32.45 -5.88
CA PHE A 235 -6.00 31.28 -5.15
C PHE A 235 -6.50 30.16 -6.08
N PRO A 236 -6.00 28.92 -5.99
CA PRO A 236 -6.40 27.81 -6.86
C PRO A 236 -7.90 27.49 -6.80
N LEU A 237 -8.56 27.47 -7.97
CA LEU A 237 -9.96 27.06 -8.12
C LEU A 237 -10.17 25.89 -9.10
N CYS A 238 -9.19 25.53 -9.92
CA CYS A 238 -9.23 24.31 -10.73
C CYS A 238 -7.84 23.67 -10.82
N TRP A 239 -7.76 22.34 -10.74
CA TRP A 239 -6.51 21.58 -10.76
C TRP A 239 -6.71 20.12 -11.19
N TYR A 240 -5.60 19.41 -11.44
CA TYR A 240 -5.55 17.95 -11.50
C TYR A 240 -4.40 17.37 -10.66
N HIS A 241 -4.44 16.07 -10.32
CA HIS A 241 -3.27 15.27 -9.92
C HIS A 241 -3.46 13.78 -10.27
N GLU A 242 -2.45 12.95 -10.02
CA GLU A 242 -2.61 11.48 -9.93
C GLU A 242 -2.42 11.06 -8.47
N PHE A 243 -3.47 10.56 -7.80
CA PHE A 243 -3.44 10.22 -6.38
C PHE A 243 -3.84 8.74 -6.15
N GLU A 244 -3.02 8.03 -5.38
CA GLU A 244 -3.04 6.55 -5.15
C GLU A 244 -3.23 5.68 -6.42
N GLY A 245 -2.87 6.22 -7.60
CA GLY A 245 -2.92 5.54 -8.90
C GLY A 245 -4.11 5.94 -9.79
N GLY A 246 -5.14 6.56 -9.22
CA GLY A 246 -6.26 7.16 -9.96
C GLY A 246 -5.89 8.49 -10.61
N ARG A 247 -6.85 9.09 -11.31
CA ARG A 247 -6.72 10.44 -11.87
C ARG A 247 -7.84 11.34 -11.42
N GLN A 248 -7.49 12.49 -10.88
CA GLN A 248 -8.44 13.38 -10.24
C GLN A 248 -8.36 14.77 -10.85
N TRP A 249 -9.51 15.33 -11.21
CA TRP A 249 -9.66 16.70 -11.71
C TRP A 249 -10.77 17.39 -10.92
N TYR A 250 -10.54 18.64 -10.53
CA TYR A 250 -11.51 19.43 -9.78
C TYR A 250 -11.66 20.82 -10.37
N THR A 251 -12.90 21.34 -10.35
CA THR A 251 -13.18 22.77 -10.52
C THR A 251 -14.16 23.24 -9.45
N ALA A 252 -13.88 24.38 -8.83
CA ALA A 252 -14.77 25.02 -7.86
C ALA A 252 -15.94 25.78 -8.54
N LEU A 253 -15.86 25.96 -9.86
CA LEU A 253 -16.85 26.68 -10.65
C LEU A 253 -18.11 25.86 -10.87
N GLY A 254 -19.24 26.56 -11.03
CA GLY A 254 -20.50 25.97 -11.47
C GLY A 254 -21.67 26.18 -10.52
N HIS A 255 -21.69 27.21 -9.65
CA HIS A 255 -22.85 27.49 -8.79
C HIS A 255 -24.13 27.67 -9.60
N LYS A 256 -24.09 28.52 -10.64
CA LYS A 256 -25.25 28.96 -11.41
C LYS A 256 -25.82 27.88 -12.35
N PRO A 257 -27.13 27.54 -12.27
CA PRO A 257 -27.77 26.59 -13.19
C PRO A 257 -27.65 26.98 -14.67
N GLU A 258 -27.69 28.28 -14.99
CA GLU A 258 -27.60 28.80 -16.36
C GLU A 258 -26.23 28.56 -17.01
N TYR A 259 -25.14 28.51 -16.22
CA TYR A 259 -23.79 28.30 -16.74
C TYR A 259 -23.56 26.89 -17.30
N TYR A 260 -24.38 25.91 -16.91
CA TYR A 260 -24.38 24.57 -17.55
C TYR A 260 -24.87 24.59 -19.02
N LYS A 261 -25.37 25.74 -19.51
CA LYS A 261 -25.69 25.99 -20.94
C LYS A 261 -24.60 26.77 -21.68
N ASP A 262 -23.63 27.37 -20.99
CA ASP A 262 -22.52 28.09 -21.63
C ASP A 262 -21.52 27.11 -22.28
N GLU A 263 -21.19 27.33 -23.56
CA GLU A 263 -20.30 26.44 -24.31
C GLU A 263 -18.81 26.63 -23.95
N THR A 264 -18.44 27.60 -23.10
CA THR A 264 -17.08 27.72 -22.53
C THR A 264 -16.94 26.78 -21.32
N PHE A 265 -17.88 26.84 -20.37
CA PHE A 265 -17.94 25.95 -19.22
C PHE A 265 -18.22 24.49 -19.62
N ARG A 266 -19.08 24.25 -20.62
CA ARG A 266 -19.30 22.90 -21.17
C ARG A 266 -18.03 22.29 -21.77
N LYS A 267 -17.17 23.09 -22.43
CA LYS A 267 -15.83 22.66 -22.88
C LYS A 267 -14.88 22.41 -21.71
N HIS A 268 -14.90 23.25 -20.68
CA HIS A 268 -14.09 23.10 -19.47
C HIS A 268 -14.37 21.76 -18.78
N LEU A 269 -15.65 21.47 -18.51
CA LEU A 269 -16.10 20.19 -17.94
C LEU A 269 -15.74 19.00 -18.86
N ALA A 270 -16.04 19.08 -20.15
CA ALA A 270 -15.73 18.01 -21.10
C ALA A 270 -14.22 17.72 -21.18
N GLY A 271 -13.38 18.75 -21.13
CA GLY A 271 -11.92 18.63 -21.11
C GLY A 271 -11.40 17.94 -19.85
N GLY A 272 -11.93 18.31 -18.68
CA GLY A 272 -11.57 17.70 -17.39
C GLY A 272 -11.94 16.21 -17.33
N ILE A 273 -13.19 15.89 -17.70
CA ILE A 273 -13.69 14.52 -17.77
C ILE A 273 -12.86 13.68 -18.76
N LYS A 274 -12.56 14.23 -19.95
CA LYS A 274 -11.73 13.56 -20.98
C LYS A 274 -10.27 13.36 -20.58
N TRP A 275 -9.76 14.13 -19.62
CA TRP A 275 -8.44 13.90 -19.03
C TRP A 275 -8.50 12.80 -17.96
N ALA A 276 -9.47 12.88 -17.04
CA ALA A 276 -9.62 11.93 -15.94
C ALA A 276 -9.96 10.51 -16.42
N MET A 277 -10.76 10.35 -17.47
CA MET A 277 -11.05 9.06 -18.13
C MET A 277 -9.81 8.30 -18.63
N LYS A 278 -8.71 9.00 -18.94
CA LYS A 278 -7.50 8.36 -19.45
C LYS A 278 -6.78 7.65 -18.31
N ARG A 279 -7.13 6.39 -18.02
CA ARG A 279 -6.41 5.50 -17.09
C ARG A 279 -4.91 5.75 -17.15
N SER A 280 -4.28 5.99 -16.00
CA SER A 280 -2.88 6.41 -16.02
C SER A 280 -1.99 5.31 -16.59
N LYS A 281 -1.15 5.69 -17.57
CA LYS A 281 -0.17 4.79 -18.21
C LYS A 281 0.92 4.32 -17.24
N SER A 282 1.02 4.91 -16.05
CA SER A 282 1.93 4.52 -14.97
C SER A 282 1.44 3.28 -14.20
N PHE A 283 0.13 3.00 -14.18
CA PHE A 283 -0.45 1.97 -13.31
C PHE A 283 -0.13 0.55 -13.79
N LYS A 284 0.99 0.03 -13.31
CA LYS A 284 1.19 -1.41 -13.14
C LYS A 284 0.67 -1.76 -11.74
N PRO A 285 -0.29 -2.69 -11.58
CA PRO A 285 -0.75 -3.08 -10.24
C PRO A 285 0.45 -3.55 -9.42
N ALA A 286 0.51 -3.12 -8.16
CA ALA A 286 1.62 -3.44 -7.27
C ALA A 286 1.77 -4.98 -7.16
N LYS A 287 2.96 -5.48 -7.50
CA LYS A 287 3.31 -6.90 -7.41
C LYS A 287 4.27 -7.13 -6.26
N LEU A 288 4.18 -8.32 -5.66
CA LEU A 288 5.18 -8.76 -4.71
C LEU A 288 6.52 -9.03 -5.42
N LYS A 289 7.62 -8.75 -4.73
CA LYS A 289 8.98 -9.03 -5.18
C LYS A 289 9.85 -9.50 -4.03
N THR A 290 10.81 -10.37 -4.34
CA THR A 290 11.94 -10.72 -3.46
C THR A 290 13.23 -10.15 -4.04
N GLU A 291 13.97 -9.37 -3.25
CA GLU A 291 15.23 -8.74 -3.63
C GLU A 291 16.33 -9.17 -2.63
N VAL A 292 17.50 -9.59 -3.10
CA VAL A 292 18.64 -9.95 -2.23
C VAL A 292 19.78 -8.97 -2.48
N SER A 293 20.27 -8.32 -1.43
CA SER A 293 21.35 -7.35 -1.51
C SER A 293 22.23 -7.38 -0.27
N GLY A 294 23.54 -7.52 -0.47
CA GLY A 294 24.55 -7.54 0.60
C GLY A 294 24.31 -8.64 1.63
N GLU A 295 23.72 -8.25 2.76
CA GLU A 295 23.42 -9.06 3.94
C GLU A 295 21.93 -9.37 4.14
N LYS A 296 21.03 -8.79 3.33
CA LYS A 296 19.58 -8.85 3.54
C LYS A 296 18.82 -9.43 2.33
N LEU A 297 17.78 -10.20 2.62
CA LEU A 297 16.65 -10.42 1.70
C LEU A 297 15.56 -9.41 2.04
N THR A 298 14.91 -8.83 1.04
CA THR A 298 13.83 -7.85 1.20
C THR A 298 12.61 -8.27 0.40
N ILE A 299 11.42 -8.11 0.97
CA ILE A 299 10.15 -8.29 0.28
C ILE A 299 9.48 -6.94 0.11
N ARG A 300 9.08 -6.65 -1.13
CA ARG A 300 8.35 -5.44 -1.51
C ARG A 300 6.98 -5.75 -2.08
N TYR A 301 6.06 -4.78 -1.98
CA TYR A 301 4.83 -4.73 -2.75
C TYR A 301 4.83 -3.44 -3.57
N GLY A 302 4.95 -3.54 -4.91
CA GLY A 302 5.19 -2.38 -5.75
C GLY A 302 6.60 -1.79 -5.52
N GLN A 303 6.66 -0.66 -4.80
CA GLN A 303 7.91 -0.07 -4.28
C GLN A 303 8.05 -0.27 -2.76
N ASP A 304 6.92 -0.43 -2.05
CA ASP A 304 6.85 -0.41 -0.60
C ASP A 304 7.57 -1.62 0.01
N GLN A 305 8.48 -1.37 0.93
CA GLN A 305 9.17 -2.42 1.69
C GLN A 305 8.21 -2.97 2.75
N LEU A 306 7.79 -4.23 2.61
CA LEU A 306 7.00 -4.91 3.65
C LEU A 306 7.91 -5.42 4.76
N LEU A 307 8.99 -6.14 4.41
CA LEU A 307 9.97 -6.62 5.39
C LEU A 307 11.37 -6.80 4.81
N SER A 308 12.37 -6.91 5.68
CA SER A 308 13.67 -7.50 5.36
C SER A 308 14.07 -8.57 6.37
N TYR A 309 14.75 -9.62 5.90
CA TYR A 309 15.33 -10.69 6.69
C TYR A 309 16.87 -10.61 6.63
N GLN A 310 17.51 -10.70 7.79
CA GLN A 310 18.96 -10.61 7.98
C GLN A 310 19.63 -11.95 7.66
N ALA A 311 19.99 -12.13 6.39
CA ALA A 311 20.52 -13.38 5.83
C ALA A 311 22.03 -13.60 6.05
N LYS A 312 22.74 -12.63 6.64
CA LYS A 312 24.15 -12.71 7.06
C LYS A 312 24.36 -11.92 8.35
N PRO A 313 25.42 -12.19 9.15
CA PRO A 313 25.80 -11.34 10.28
C PRO A 313 25.86 -9.86 9.89
N MET A 314 25.24 -9.00 10.71
CA MET A 314 25.19 -7.55 10.49
C MET A 314 26.59 -6.95 10.28
N THR A 315 26.77 -6.07 9.31
CA THR A 315 28.03 -5.34 9.13
C THR A 315 28.27 -4.30 10.23
N GLU A 316 27.23 -3.52 10.56
CA GLU A 316 27.29 -2.36 11.46
C GLU A 316 26.26 -2.47 12.60
N PRO A 317 26.51 -3.31 13.62
CA PRO A 317 25.62 -3.46 14.77
C PRO A 317 25.76 -2.30 15.77
N VAL A 318 24.63 -1.89 16.34
CA VAL A 318 24.62 -1.01 17.53
C VAL A 318 25.26 -1.78 18.69
N GLY A 319 26.32 -1.21 19.28
CA GLY A 319 27.16 -1.89 20.29
C GLY A 319 28.34 -2.71 19.75
N GLY A 320 28.58 -2.76 18.43
CA GLY A 320 29.79 -3.35 17.85
C GLY A 320 29.78 -4.89 17.76
N GLU A 321 30.94 -5.46 17.38
CA GLU A 321 31.11 -6.87 16.95
C GLU A 321 30.38 -7.93 17.81
N MET A 322 30.36 -7.75 19.12
CA MET A 322 29.75 -8.69 20.08
C MET A 322 28.21 -8.80 19.95
N TYR A 323 27.57 -7.90 19.22
CA TYR A 323 26.14 -7.88 18.93
C TYR A 323 25.79 -8.17 17.46
N LYS A 324 26.71 -8.69 16.64
CA LYS A 324 26.43 -9.09 15.24
C LYS A 324 25.39 -10.23 15.15
N GLY A 325 24.12 -9.84 15.09
CA GLY A 325 23.00 -10.73 14.87
C GLY A 325 22.87 -11.17 13.41
N SER A 326 22.14 -12.26 13.21
CA SER A 326 21.61 -12.72 11.92
C SER A 326 20.35 -13.54 12.18
N ASN A 327 19.68 -14.03 11.13
CA ASN A 327 18.50 -14.90 11.27
C ASN A 327 17.34 -14.22 12.03
N PHE A 328 17.00 -13.00 11.61
CA PHE A 328 15.86 -12.24 12.13
C PHE A 328 15.18 -11.44 11.02
N ILE A 329 13.92 -11.04 11.24
CA ILE A 329 13.18 -10.11 10.38
C ILE A 329 13.20 -8.72 11.02
N HIS A 330 13.84 -7.76 10.35
CA HIS A 330 13.75 -6.33 10.64
C HIS A 330 14.25 -5.52 9.42
N PRO A 331 13.59 -4.41 9.03
CA PRO A 331 12.31 -3.94 9.56
C PRO A 331 11.15 -4.85 9.15
N LEU A 332 10.05 -4.78 9.88
CA LEU A 332 8.74 -5.31 9.51
C LEU A 332 7.76 -4.13 9.53
N LYS A 333 7.16 -3.82 8.39
CA LYS A 333 6.39 -2.58 8.16
C LYS A 333 4.93 -2.86 7.82
N THR A 334 4.03 -1.94 8.16
CA THR A 334 2.63 -1.97 7.69
C THR A 334 2.51 -1.50 6.23
N PRO A 335 1.34 -1.63 5.58
CA PRO A 335 1.13 -1.11 4.22
C PRO A 335 1.18 0.43 4.06
N SER A 336 1.20 1.21 5.14
CA SER A 336 1.57 2.65 5.11
C SER A 336 3.07 2.90 5.34
N GLY A 337 3.86 1.86 5.62
CA GLY A 337 5.31 1.92 5.82
C GLY A 337 5.77 2.05 7.28
N PHE A 338 4.85 2.18 8.24
CA PHE A 338 5.21 2.24 9.67
C PHE A 338 5.88 0.95 10.14
N CYS A 339 7.04 1.04 10.78
CA CYS A 339 7.81 -0.12 11.24
C CYS A 339 7.31 -0.60 12.61
N VAL A 340 6.60 -1.73 12.65
CA VAL A 340 6.06 -2.31 13.90
C VAL A 340 7.12 -2.98 14.78
N THR A 341 8.35 -3.14 14.28
CA THR A 341 9.48 -3.76 15.00
C THR A 341 10.62 -2.78 15.29
N GLY A 342 11.17 -2.78 16.50
CA GLY A 342 12.49 -2.23 16.81
C GLY A 342 13.61 -3.22 16.50
N SER A 343 14.87 -2.80 16.61
CA SER A 343 16.04 -3.70 16.51
C SER A 343 17.27 -3.09 17.16
N GLN A 344 17.95 -3.86 18.00
CA GLN A 344 19.03 -3.40 18.87
C GLN A 344 18.71 -2.12 19.66
N PRO A 345 17.58 -2.06 20.39
CA PRO A 345 17.25 -0.93 21.23
C PRO A 345 18.24 -0.79 22.40
N ASP A 346 18.49 0.44 22.87
CA ASP A 346 19.50 0.77 23.89
C ASP A 346 19.41 -0.07 25.17
N ASP A 347 18.20 -0.48 25.57
CA ASP A 347 17.96 -1.31 26.75
C ASP A 347 18.40 -2.78 26.56
N HIS A 348 18.32 -3.29 25.33
CA HIS A 348 18.55 -4.69 24.99
C HIS A 348 19.11 -4.85 23.56
N LEU A 349 20.36 -4.41 23.33
CA LEU A 349 21.10 -4.44 22.05
C LEU A 349 21.22 -5.82 21.35
N HIS A 350 20.76 -6.90 21.98
CA HIS A 350 20.74 -8.28 21.46
C HIS A 350 19.31 -8.77 21.12
N HIS A 351 18.31 -7.88 21.15
CA HIS A 351 16.96 -8.12 20.65
C HIS A 351 16.82 -7.55 19.24
N PHE A 352 16.08 -8.26 18.39
CA PHE A 352 15.85 -7.92 16.98
C PHE A 352 14.33 -7.93 16.70
N GLY A 353 13.88 -7.58 15.50
CA GLY A 353 12.44 -7.38 15.24
C GLY A 353 11.58 -8.63 15.45
N VAL A 354 11.80 -9.66 14.63
CA VAL A 354 11.28 -11.03 14.83
C VAL A 354 12.46 -12.00 14.77
N TRP A 355 12.70 -12.75 15.83
CA TRP A 355 13.84 -13.68 15.94
C TRP A 355 13.48 -14.85 16.88
N TRP A 356 14.17 -15.98 16.79
CA TRP A 356 13.73 -17.20 17.48
C TRP A 356 14.84 -18.07 18.13
N PRO A 357 15.93 -17.52 18.68
CA PRO A 357 17.00 -18.31 19.26
C PRO A 357 16.55 -19.06 20.52
N TRP A 358 16.97 -20.32 20.64
CA TRP A 358 16.94 -21.04 21.90
C TRP A 358 17.82 -20.37 22.96
N LYS A 359 17.32 -20.26 24.19
CA LYS A 359 18.02 -19.53 25.26
C LYS A 359 19.25 -20.27 25.78
N TYR A 360 19.09 -21.54 26.13
CA TYR A 360 20.17 -22.45 26.48
C TYR A 360 19.97 -23.78 25.76
N LEU A 361 21.05 -24.29 25.16
CA LEU A 361 21.14 -25.64 24.64
C LEU A 361 22.10 -26.45 25.50
N VAL A 362 21.81 -27.73 25.72
CA VAL A 362 22.75 -28.70 26.30
C VAL A 362 22.96 -29.84 25.34
N THR A 363 24.21 -30.15 25.02
CA THR A 363 24.60 -31.37 24.30
C THR A 363 25.99 -31.81 24.77
N GLU A 364 26.28 -33.11 24.74
CA GLU A 364 27.61 -33.66 25.10
C GLU A 364 28.13 -33.17 26.47
N GLY A 365 27.23 -32.96 27.43
CA GLY A 365 27.52 -32.43 28.77
C GLY A 365 27.83 -30.92 28.84
N ARG A 366 27.87 -30.21 27.70
CA ARG A 366 28.11 -28.76 27.63
C ARG A 366 26.80 -27.99 27.58
N LYS A 367 26.68 -26.95 28.41
CA LYS A 367 25.61 -25.95 28.38
C LYS A 367 26.08 -24.71 27.62
N VAL A 368 25.27 -24.23 26.68
CA VAL A 368 25.60 -23.13 25.77
C VAL A 368 24.46 -22.11 25.73
N LEU A 369 24.74 -20.86 26.12
CA LEU A 369 23.79 -19.75 26.02
C LEU A 369 23.79 -19.19 24.57
N CYS A 370 22.64 -19.16 23.90
CA CYS A 370 22.55 -18.69 22.49
C CYS A 370 21.72 -17.40 22.29
N TRP A 371 21.18 -16.80 23.36
CA TRP A 371 20.34 -15.58 23.31
C TRP A 371 21.15 -14.28 23.42
N GLU A 372 21.84 -14.06 24.53
CA GLU A 372 22.69 -12.88 24.74
C GLU A 372 24.04 -13.03 24.00
N LEU A 373 24.03 -12.74 22.69
CA LEU A 373 25.18 -12.82 21.77
C LEU A 373 26.49 -12.29 22.36
N GLN A 374 26.41 -11.22 23.14
CA GLN A 374 27.52 -10.52 23.78
C GLN A 374 28.24 -11.33 24.87
N ARG A 375 27.71 -12.49 25.28
CA ARG A 375 28.42 -13.46 26.15
C ARG A 375 29.50 -14.25 25.42
N GLY A 376 29.50 -14.24 24.08
CA GLY A 376 30.48 -14.95 23.27
C GLY A 376 30.37 -16.48 23.31
N GLU A 377 29.30 -17.04 23.89
CA GLU A 377 29.07 -18.49 23.98
C GLU A 377 28.43 -19.01 22.68
N GLY A 378 27.13 -19.29 22.69
CA GLY A 378 26.38 -19.67 21.51
C GLY A 378 26.06 -18.49 20.61
N MET A 379 25.72 -18.77 19.35
CA MET A 379 24.99 -17.84 18.48
C MET A 379 24.17 -18.61 17.44
N VAL A 380 23.22 -17.94 16.81
CA VAL A 380 22.56 -18.41 15.58
C VAL A 380 23.16 -17.67 14.40
N GLN A 381 23.73 -18.42 13.45
CA GLN A 381 24.39 -17.87 12.27
C GLN A 381 23.65 -18.27 11.00
N ALA A 382 23.08 -17.29 10.30
CA ALA A 382 22.49 -17.48 8.99
C ALA A 382 23.57 -17.93 7.99
N ARG A 383 23.28 -19.01 7.26
CA ARG A 383 24.18 -19.66 6.29
C ARG A 383 23.93 -19.18 4.87
N ARG A 384 22.68 -19.34 4.41
CA ARG A 384 22.28 -19.03 3.04
C ARG A 384 20.77 -18.87 2.90
N ILE A 385 20.37 -18.13 1.87
CA ILE A 385 19.02 -18.24 1.29
C ILE A 385 19.08 -19.44 0.33
N VAL A 386 18.27 -20.46 0.59
CA VAL A 386 18.17 -21.68 -0.22
C VAL A 386 17.33 -21.44 -1.46
N LYS A 387 16.25 -20.66 -1.33
CA LYS A 387 15.29 -20.35 -2.39
C LYS A 387 14.55 -19.06 -2.03
N HIS A 388 14.20 -18.25 -3.03
CA HIS A 388 13.23 -17.17 -2.88
C HIS A 388 12.49 -16.93 -4.20
N ASN A 389 11.23 -16.50 -4.16
CA ASN A 389 10.47 -16.11 -5.35
C ASN A 389 9.23 -15.27 -4.96
N ALA A 390 8.59 -14.64 -5.95
CA ALA A 390 7.27 -14.02 -5.79
C ALA A 390 6.34 -14.34 -6.96
N ASN A 391 5.04 -14.35 -6.69
CA ASN A 391 3.96 -14.35 -7.65
C ASN A 391 2.93 -13.25 -7.28
N ASP A 392 1.79 -13.22 -7.95
CA ASP A 392 0.80 -12.14 -7.81
C ASP A 392 0.01 -12.19 -6.49
N ASP A 393 0.13 -13.27 -5.71
CA ASP A 393 -0.55 -13.46 -4.42
C ASP A 393 0.41 -13.56 -3.22
N ASN A 394 1.60 -14.16 -3.41
CA ASN A 394 2.57 -14.43 -2.34
C ASN A 394 4.03 -14.26 -2.80
N ALA A 395 4.87 -13.78 -1.89
CA ALA A 395 6.32 -13.94 -1.93
C ALA A 395 6.73 -14.98 -0.90
N PHE A 396 7.83 -15.70 -1.13
CA PHE A 396 8.37 -16.63 -0.13
C PHE A 396 9.89 -16.69 -0.20
N PHE A 397 10.50 -17.11 0.91
CA PHE A 397 11.88 -17.53 0.97
C PHE A 397 12.09 -18.73 1.90
N VAL A 398 13.17 -19.46 1.67
CA VAL A 398 13.65 -20.56 2.50
C VAL A 398 15.11 -20.27 2.82
N THR A 399 15.47 -20.32 4.10
CA THR A 399 16.82 -20.02 4.60
C THR A 399 17.33 -21.12 5.51
N GLU A 400 18.65 -21.30 5.51
CA GLU A 400 19.37 -22.19 6.44
C GLU A 400 20.18 -21.38 7.43
N SER A 401 20.22 -21.84 8.68
CA SER A 401 20.96 -21.26 9.80
C SER A 401 21.57 -22.36 10.68
N GLU A 402 22.60 -22.05 11.44
CA GLU A 402 23.28 -22.97 12.36
C GLU A 402 23.34 -22.39 13.78
N TYR A 403 23.06 -23.22 14.80
CA TYR A 403 23.33 -22.90 16.20
C TYR A 403 24.75 -23.37 16.53
N ILE A 404 25.63 -22.47 16.95
CA ILE A 404 27.06 -22.74 17.08
C ILE A 404 27.54 -22.45 18.51
N ASP A 405 28.14 -23.44 19.18
CA ASP A 405 28.96 -23.22 20.37
C ASP A 405 30.32 -22.67 19.95
N ARG A 406 30.55 -21.37 20.14
CA ARG A 406 31.83 -20.71 19.78
C ARG A 406 32.98 -21.05 20.73
N LYS A 407 32.69 -21.70 21.86
CA LYS A 407 33.65 -22.05 22.93
C LYS A 407 33.81 -23.56 23.12
N ALA A 408 33.41 -24.37 22.13
CA ALA A 408 33.60 -25.82 22.17
C ALA A 408 35.10 -26.21 22.14
N PRO A 409 35.52 -27.27 22.85
CA PRO A 409 36.90 -27.75 22.80
C PRO A 409 37.24 -28.21 21.38
N GLY A 410 38.38 -27.74 20.84
CA GLY A 410 38.78 -27.98 19.45
C GLY A 410 38.30 -26.92 18.44
N GLY A 411 37.47 -25.96 18.85
CA GLY A 411 36.98 -24.86 18.01
C GLY A 411 35.45 -24.83 17.90
N PRO A 412 34.88 -23.83 17.18
CA PRO A 412 33.42 -23.67 17.09
C PRO A 412 32.71 -24.91 16.54
N LYS A 413 31.65 -25.36 17.21
CA LYS A 413 30.90 -26.58 16.87
C LYS A 413 29.41 -26.29 16.65
N VAL A 414 28.85 -26.82 15.57
CA VAL A 414 27.39 -26.76 15.30
C VAL A 414 26.65 -27.72 16.25
N ILE A 415 25.57 -27.24 16.85
CA ILE A 415 24.68 -27.94 17.79
C ILE A 415 23.40 -28.37 17.06
N LEU A 416 22.76 -27.41 16.38
CA LEU A 416 21.53 -27.60 15.62
C LEU A 416 21.69 -26.99 14.22
N ASN A 417 21.18 -27.70 13.22
CA ASN A 417 20.83 -27.11 11.93
C ASN A 417 19.41 -26.54 12.04
N GLU A 418 19.14 -25.46 11.31
CA GLU A 418 17.83 -24.84 11.23
C GLU A 418 17.46 -24.49 9.78
N THR A 419 16.24 -24.84 9.39
CA THR A 419 15.60 -24.35 8.17
C THR A 419 14.42 -23.47 8.56
N ALA A 420 14.35 -22.26 8.00
CA ALA A 420 13.19 -21.38 8.13
C ALA A 420 12.54 -21.17 6.75
N GLU A 421 11.25 -21.47 6.67
CA GLU A 421 10.37 -21.21 5.52
C GLU A 421 9.46 -20.03 5.88
N VAL A 422 9.49 -18.97 5.07
CA VAL A 422 8.70 -17.75 5.30
C VAL A 422 7.91 -17.39 4.06
N THR A 423 6.60 -17.20 4.21
CA THR A 423 5.67 -16.80 3.14
C THR A 423 4.98 -15.50 3.51
N VAL A 424 4.96 -14.54 2.60
CA VAL A 424 4.35 -13.22 2.74
C VAL A 424 3.23 -13.07 1.72
N ALA A 425 1.99 -12.95 2.18
CA ALA A 425 0.84 -12.71 1.32
C ALA A 425 0.77 -11.25 0.86
N LYS A 426 0.07 -10.98 -0.25
CA LYS A 426 -0.20 -9.60 -0.69
C LYS A 426 -1.10 -8.85 0.32
N PRO A 427 -1.03 -7.51 0.38
CA PRO A 427 -1.93 -6.73 1.22
C PRO A 427 -3.41 -6.98 0.91
N VAL A 428 -4.19 -7.11 1.99
CA VAL A 428 -5.64 -7.26 2.04
C VAL A 428 -6.27 -6.07 2.76
N GLY A 429 -7.57 -5.84 2.54
CA GLY A 429 -8.32 -4.74 3.14
C GLY A 429 -9.22 -5.12 4.34
N PHE A 430 -9.09 -6.34 4.87
CA PHE A 430 -9.89 -6.86 5.97
C PHE A 430 -9.07 -7.89 6.78
N PRO A 431 -9.17 -7.95 8.13
CA PRO A 431 -10.00 -7.13 9.02
C PRO A 431 -9.58 -5.65 9.10
N ALA A 432 -8.35 -5.35 8.69
CA ALA A 432 -7.79 -4.02 8.50
C ALA A 432 -6.93 -4.00 7.23
N ARG A 433 -6.36 -2.85 6.83
CA ARG A 433 -5.40 -2.78 5.72
C ARG A 433 -4.08 -3.41 6.19
N GLY A 434 -3.79 -4.63 5.79
CA GLY A 434 -2.67 -5.39 6.33
C GLY A 434 -2.27 -6.58 5.46
N TYR A 435 -1.28 -7.35 5.88
CA TYR A 435 -0.85 -8.57 5.19
C TYR A 435 -0.37 -9.64 6.17
N PHE A 436 -0.25 -10.88 5.67
CA PHE A 436 0.16 -12.03 6.46
C PHE A 436 1.61 -12.40 6.23
N VAL A 437 2.29 -12.81 7.30
CA VAL A 437 3.59 -13.49 7.25
C VAL A 437 3.45 -14.82 7.97
N ASP A 438 3.52 -15.92 7.23
CA ASP A 438 3.64 -17.28 7.77
C ASP A 438 5.13 -17.61 7.96
N ILE A 439 5.47 -18.18 9.12
CA ILE A 439 6.82 -18.57 9.51
C ILE A 439 6.79 -20.01 10.02
N LYS A 440 7.53 -20.90 9.35
CA LYS A 440 7.76 -22.29 9.76
C LYS A 440 9.26 -22.48 10.01
N ILE A 441 9.62 -22.77 11.25
CA ILE A 441 11.00 -23.03 11.71
C ILE A 441 11.14 -24.53 11.95
N SER A 442 12.23 -25.13 11.49
CA SER A 442 12.53 -26.54 11.70
C SER A 442 13.96 -26.71 12.19
N ASN A 443 14.14 -27.26 13.41
CA ASN A 443 15.45 -27.56 13.97
C ASN A 443 15.76 -29.06 13.91
N ARG A 444 17.03 -29.41 13.71
CA ARG A 444 17.53 -30.79 13.65
C ARG A 444 18.89 -30.86 14.35
N CYS A 445 19.18 -31.91 15.12
CA CYS A 445 20.50 -32.11 15.72
C CYS A 445 21.59 -32.19 14.63
N ALA A 446 22.73 -31.54 14.88
CA ALA A 446 23.86 -31.50 13.94
C ALA A 446 24.86 -32.65 14.15
N SER A 447 24.64 -33.52 15.14
CA SER A 447 25.39 -34.73 15.42
C SER A 447 24.46 -35.85 15.91
N ASP A 448 25.02 -37.04 16.10
CA ASP A 448 24.33 -38.19 16.71
C ASP A 448 24.15 -38.05 18.25
N SER A 449 24.44 -36.88 18.82
CA SER A 449 24.14 -36.56 20.22
C SER A 449 22.80 -35.82 20.33
N PRO A 450 21.94 -36.13 21.32
CA PRO A 450 20.74 -35.35 21.58
C PRO A 450 21.08 -33.93 22.05
N VAL A 451 20.12 -33.01 21.87
CA VAL A 451 20.23 -31.61 22.30
C VAL A 451 19.03 -31.27 23.18
N GLU A 452 19.26 -31.00 24.45
CA GLU A 452 18.23 -30.51 25.37
C GLU A 452 18.12 -28.97 25.26
N VAL A 453 16.96 -28.49 24.82
CA VAL A 453 16.55 -27.09 25.02
C VAL A 453 16.11 -26.96 26.48
N LEU A 454 16.97 -26.37 27.33
CA LEU A 454 16.74 -26.32 28.77
C LEU A 454 15.53 -25.45 29.14
N LYS A 455 14.79 -25.90 30.16
CA LYS A 455 13.76 -25.11 30.84
C LYS A 455 14.25 -23.70 31.21
N TYR A 456 13.59 -22.66 30.71
CA TYR A 456 13.85 -21.27 31.11
C TYR A 456 12.66 -20.34 30.89
N ARG A 457 12.62 -19.20 31.59
CA ARG A 457 11.52 -18.21 31.55
C ARG A 457 11.27 -17.55 30.18
N TYR A 458 12.25 -17.56 29.27
CA TYR A 458 12.12 -17.17 27.86
C TYR A 458 13.04 -18.02 26.98
N SER A 459 12.59 -18.39 25.78
CA SER A 459 13.33 -19.21 24.80
C SER A 459 12.54 -19.31 23.49
N GLY A 460 13.20 -19.38 22.33
CA GLY A 460 12.52 -19.56 21.05
C GLY A 460 11.89 -18.27 20.51
N PHE A 461 10.72 -18.38 19.85
CA PHE A 461 10.14 -17.31 19.03
C PHE A 461 9.82 -16.02 19.80
N GLY A 462 10.40 -14.91 19.36
CA GLY A 462 10.33 -13.60 19.99
C GLY A 462 10.01 -12.45 19.02
N PHE A 463 9.42 -11.39 19.56
CA PHE A 463 9.05 -10.16 18.87
C PHE A 463 9.37 -8.94 19.74
N ARG A 464 10.01 -7.93 19.14
CA ARG A 464 10.32 -6.62 19.75
C ARG A 464 9.58 -5.55 18.97
N GLY A 465 8.63 -4.89 19.63
CA GLY A 465 7.84 -3.82 19.01
C GLY A 465 8.69 -2.58 18.70
N ALA A 466 8.09 -1.62 18.00
CA ALA A 466 8.70 -0.35 17.66
C ALA A 466 9.24 0.38 18.91
N GLU A 467 10.32 1.16 18.75
CA GLU A 467 10.87 1.97 19.85
C GLU A 467 9.91 3.07 20.32
N SER A 468 9.00 3.52 19.45
CA SER A 468 7.90 4.43 19.78
C SER A 468 6.69 3.76 20.44
N TRP A 469 6.79 2.48 20.86
CA TRP A 469 5.70 1.71 21.48
C TRP A 469 6.04 1.34 22.93
N ASP A 470 5.55 2.19 23.83
CA ASP A 470 5.71 2.13 25.28
C ASP A 470 4.36 1.88 26.00
N LYS A 471 4.32 2.04 27.32
CA LYS A 471 3.14 1.85 28.16
C LYS A 471 1.95 2.78 27.83
N ASP A 472 2.20 3.99 27.32
CA ASP A 472 1.16 5.01 27.09
C ASP A 472 0.74 5.05 25.62
N THR A 473 1.66 4.72 24.71
CA THR A 473 1.49 4.78 23.25
C THR A 473 1.04 3.47 22.61
N SER A 474 1.12 2.33 23.34
CA SER A 474 0.76 1.02 22.78
C SER A 474 0.05 0.08 23.77
N ILE A 475 -0.90 -0.70 23.23
CA ILE A 475 -1.68 -1.71 23.96
C ILE A 475 -1.20 -3.12 23.63
N ILE A 476 -1.46 -4.04 24.55
CA ILE A 476 -1.36 -5.50 24.37
C ILE A 476 -2.71 -6.11 24.72
N LEU A 477 -3.18 -7.07 23.92
CA LEU A 477 -4.34 -7.90 24.22
C LEU A 477 -4.11 -9.34 23.77
N THR A 478 -4.49 -10.31 24.59
CA THR A 478 -4.35 -11.75 24.30
C THR A 478 -5.68 -12.44 24.05
N SER A 479 -5.61 -13.64 23.51
CA SER A 479 -6.75 -14.56 23.34
C SER A 479 -7.50 -14.94 24.62
N GLU A 480 -6.86 -14.72 25.78
CA GLU A 480 -7.38 -14.99 27.13
C GLU A 480 -7.92 -13.73 27.82
N GLY A 481 -8.10 -12.63 27.07
CA GLY A 481 -8.56 -11.35 27.58
C GLY A 481 -7.52 -10.59 28.43
N ARG A 482 -6.26 -11.06 28.45
CA ARG A 482 -5.17 -10.46 29.23
C ARG A 482 -4.53 -9.28 28.51
N ASP A 483 -4.21 -8.26 29.28
CA ASP A 483 -3.58 -7.02 28.84
C ASP A 483 -2.04 -7.03 29.00
N ARG A 484 -1.40 -5.87 28.86
CA ARG A 484 0.04 -5.66 29.07
C ARG A 484 0.54 -6.14 30.44
N ASP A 485 -0.20 -5.89 31.51
CA ASP A 485 0.25 -6.09 32.88
C ASP A 485 -0.07 -7.49 33.42
N ASN A 486 -1.05 -8.19 32.83
CA ASN A 486 -1.43 -9.56 33.23
C ASN A 486 -1.34 -10.65 32.14
N SER A 487 -0.74 -10.38 30.97
CA SER A 487 -0.46 -11.39 29.92
C SER A 487 0.75 -12.28 30.18
N ASN A 488 1.67 -11.89 31.06
CA ASN A 488 2.91 -12.63 31.26
C ASN A 488 2.68 -13.97 31.95
N PHE A 489 3.30 -15.04 31.44
CA PHE A 489 3.14 -16.43 31.87
C PHE A 489 1.70 -16.94 31.71
N THR A 490 1.06 -16.60 30.59
CA THR A 490 -0.27 -17.09 30.19
C THR A 490 -0.21 -17.86 28.87
N ARG A 491 -1.09 -18.85 28.69
CA ARG A 491 -1.15 -19.74 27.52
C ARG A 491 -2.11 -19.21 26.46
N ALA A 492 -1.73 -18.11 25.81
CA ALA A 492 -2.55 -17.49 24.77
C ALA A 492 -2.25 -18.09 23.38
N ARG A 493 -3.29 -18.38 22.60
CA ARG A 493 -3.19 -18.86 21.20
C ARG A 493 -2.84 -17.73 20.21
N TRP A 494 -3.18 -16.49 20.56
CA TRP A 494 -2.75 -15.28 19.86
C TRP A 494 -2.54 -14.11 20.83
N ILE A 495 -1.71 -13.15 20.40
CA ILE A 495 -1.46 -11.87 21.06
C ILE A 495 -1.47 -10.76 20.01
N LEU A 496 -2.21 -9.69 20.31
CA LEU A 496 -2.33 -8.47 19.53
C LEU A 496 -1.50 -7.37 20.22
N VAL A 497 -0.68 -6.67 19.43
CA VAL A 497 -0.02 -5.42 19.83
C VAL A 497 -0.50 -4.34 18.89
N GLU A 498 -0.86 -3.19 19.42
CA GLU A 498 -1.25 -2.04 18.60
C GLU A 498 -0.84 -0.73 19.26
N GLY A 499 -0.13 0.12 18.53
CA GLY A 499 0.35 1.39 19.03
C GLY A 499 0.17 2.53 18.06
N ASN A 500 0.54 3.72 18.50
CA ASN A 500 0.50 4.91 17.68
C ASN A 500 1.64 4.88 16.65
N THR A 501 1.40 5.50 15.48
CA THR A 501 2.44 5.85 14.52
C THR A 501 3.01 7.23 14.82
N VAL A 502 4.05 7.63 14.09
CA VAL A 502 4.63 9.00 14.15
C VAL A 502 3.61 10.08 13.72
N GLU A 503 2.55 9.69 13.01
CA GLU A 503 1.46 10.57 12.53
C GLU A 503 0.19 10.47 13.38
N GLU A 504 0.30 10.01 14.64
CA GLU A 504 -0.82 9.76 15.58
C GLU A 504 -1.91 8.78 15.09
N CYS A 505 -1.69 8.13 13.95
CA CYS A 505 -2.53 7.03 13.46
C CYS A 505 -2.27 5.75 14.27
N ARG A 506 -3.09 4.72 14.05
CA ARG A 506 -2.91 3.40 14.69
C ARG A 506 -2.24 2.41 13.73
N ALA A 507 -1.42 1.52 14.27
CA ALA A 507 -0.77 0.42 13.56
C ALA A 507 -0.56 -0.75 14.52
N GLY A 508 -0.53 -1.98 14.00
CA GLY A 508 -0.41 -3.15 14.87
C GLY A 508 0.06 -4.44 14.21
N VAL A 509 0.18 -5.47 15.05
CA VAL A 509 0.45 -6.85 14.66
C VAL A 509 -0.35 -7.83 15.53
N VAL A 510 -1.00 -8.81 14.91
CA VAL A 510 -1.52 -10.00 15.59
C VAL A 510 -0.56 -11.16 15.35
N ILE A 511 0.00 -11.72 16.42
CA ILE A 511 0.91 -12.87 16.39
C ILE A 511 0.16 -14.11 16.88
N MET A 512 0.18 -15.18 16.09
CA MET A 512 -0.61 -16.40 16.27
C MET A 512 0.32 -17.63 16.34
N SER A 513 0.17 -18.45 17.39
CA SER A 513 0.85 -19.74 17.53
C SER A 513 -0.03 -20.88 17.04
N HIS A 514 0.58 -21.92 16.46
CA HIS A 514 -0.13 -23.07 15.88
C HIS A 514 -0.41 -24.16 16.93
N PRO A 515 -1.54 -24.89 16.88
CA PRO A 515 -1.82 -26.01 17.80
C PRO A 515 -0.76 -27.13 17.73
N ASP A 516 -0.19 -27.42 16.56
CA ASP A 516 0.85 -28.47 16.38
C ASP A 516 2.20 -28.14 17.02
N ASN A 517 2.38 -26.92 17.56
CA ASN A 517 3.64 -26.53 18.18
C ASN A 517 3.88 -27.31 19.47
N PHE A 518 5.14 -27.64 19.79
CA PHE A 518 5.44 -28.25 21.10
C PHE A 518 5.01 -27.32 22.23
N ASP A 519 4.36 -27.89 23.25
CA ASP A 519 3.76 -27.18 24.38
C ASP A 519 2.67 -26.14 24.01
N SER A 520 1.90 -26.37 22.93
CA SER A 520 0.84 -25.43 22.51
C SER A 520 -0.44 -25.53 23.37
N PRO A 521 -1.11 -24.39 23.71
CA PRO A 521 -0.67 -23.01 23.48
C PRO A 521 0.52 -22.66 24.38
N GLN A 522 1.60 -22.19 23.76
CA GLN A 522 2.87 -21.93 24.43
C GLN A 522 2.73 -20.79 25.43
N LEU A 523 3.45 -20.90 26.54
CA LEU A 523 3.46 -19.86 27.56
C LEU A 523 4.12 -18.59 27.04
N LEU A 524 3.44 -17.46 27.20
CA LEU A 524 3.97 -16.15 26.86
C LEU A 524 4.96 -15.65 27.90
N ARG A 525 6.07 -15.05 27.46
CA ARG A 525 6.82 -14.05 28.21
C ARG A 525 6.48 -12.68 27.61
N THR A 526 5.89 -11.78 28.40
CA THR A 526 5.60 -10.38 28.00
C THR A 526 6.15 -9.39 29.03
N TRP A 527 6.32 -8.13 28.63
CA TRP A 527 6.77 -7.05 29.53
C TRP A 527 5.60 -6.14 29.91
N ASN A 528 5.50 -5.91 31.23
CA ASN A 528 4.45 -5.11 31.84
C ASN A 528 4.80 -3.60 31.80
N SER A 529 3.87 -2.74 32.20
CA SER A 529 4.00 -1.27 32.14
C SER A 529 5.20 -0.73 32.94
N GLY A 530 5.66 -1.46 33.97
CA GLY A 530 6.82 -1.09 34.78
C GLY A 530 8.17 -1.57 34.24
N MET A 531 8.19 -2.48 33.26
CA MET A 531 9.43 -2.97 32.63
C MET A 531 9.81 -2.09 31.45
N THR A 532 10.98 -1.42 31.50
CA THR A 532 11.55 -0.63 30.39
C THR A 532 10.51 0.33 29.76
N ASN A 533 9.83 1.12 30.59
CA ASN A 533 8.72 2.01 30.22
C ASN A 533 7.54 1.32 29.48
N GLY A 534 7.37 0.01 29.61
CA GLY A 534 6.39 -0.76 28.84
C GLY A 534 6.79 -1.02 27.38
N ALA A 535 8.07 -0.88 27.02
CA ALA A 535 8.56 -1.23 25.68
C ALA A 535 8.16 -2.67 25.31
N VAL A 536 7.53 -2.85 24.15
CA VAL A 536 6.92 -4.13 23.78
C VAL A 536 7.97 -5.24 23.61
N PHE A 537 7.80 -6.33 24.35
CA PHE A 537 8.50 -7.60 24.15
C PHE A 537 7.50 -8.74 24.31
N ILE A 538 7.57 -9.70 23.40
CA ILE A 538 6.77 -10.92 23.39
C ILE A 538 7.68 -12.09 23.07
N ASN A 539 7.54 -13.21 23.77
CA ASN A 539 8.12 -14.49 23.39
C ASN A 539 7.13 -15.64 23.65
N PHE A 540 6.89 -16.47 22.64
CA PHE A 540 6.16 -17.74 22.77
C PHE A 540 7.17 -18.83 23.16
N ASN A 541 7.05 -19.38 24.36
CA ASN A 541 8.09 -20.20 24.97
C ASN A 541 7.65 -21.66 25.17
N PRO A 542 8.14 -22.62 24.35
CA PRO A 542 7.85 -24.05 24.52
C PRO A 542 8.55 -24.72 25.70
N VAL A 543 9.45 -24.02 26.41
CA VAL A 543 10.27 -24.58 27.51
C VAL A 543 10.17 -23.77 28.79
N GLN A 544 9.01 -23.15 29.06
CA GLN A 544 8.82 -22.41 30.31
C GLN A 544 8.59 -23.34 31.52
N GLU A 545 7.85 -24.43 31.33
CA GLU A 545 7.50 -25.39 32.39
C GLU A 545 8.37 -26.65 32.40
N MET A 546 8.99 -27.02 31.27
CA MET A 546 9.82 -28.22 31.11
C MET A 546 10.97 -27.97 30.11
N SER A 547 11.98 -28.83 30.09
CA SER A 547 12.95 -28.88 28.99
C SER A 547 12.38 -29.66 27.79
N TRP A 548 12.94 -29.44 26.61
CA TRP A 548 12.59 -30.20 25.39
C TRP A 548 13.82 -30.91 24.84
N ILE A 549 13.81 -32.24 24.78
CA ILE A 549 14.90 -33.04 24.21
C ILE A 549 14.68 -33.21 22.70
N LEU A 550 15.66 -32.76 21.93
CA LEU A 550 15.74 -32.94 20.48
C LEU A 550 16.64 -34.16 20.21
N GLU A 551 16.07 -35.17 19.58
CA GLU A 551 16.73 -36.45 19.29
C GLU A 551 17.38 -36.42 17.90
N PRO A 552 18.53 -37.11 17.71
CA PRO A 552 19.15 -37.27 16.40
C PRO A 552 18.19 -37.82 15.34
N GLY A 553 18.40 -37.38 14.09
CA GLY A 553 17.64 -37.86 12.93
C GLY A 553 16.22 -37.31 12.77
N LYS A 554 15.68 -36.57 13.74
CA LYS A 554 14.31 -36.00 13.71
C LYS A 554 14.31 -34.50 13.45
N ASP A 555 13.27 -34.02 12.78
CA ASP A 555 13.03 -32.60 12.52
C ASP A 555 11.94 -32.07 13.46
N TYR A 556 12.24 -30.96 14.14
CA TYR A 556 11.40 -30.37 15.17
C TYR A 556 10.83 -29.03 14.70
N VAL A 557 9.53 -29.02 14.41
CA VAL A 557 8.86 -27.92 13.70
C VAL A 557 8.06 -27.01 14.63
N GLN A 558 8.22 -25.70 14.45
CA GLN A 558 7.47 -24.63 15.11
C GLN A 558 6.85 -23.72 14.03
N ARG A 559 5.59 -23.32 14.19
CA ARG A 559 4.83 -22.55 13.20
C ARG A 559 4.13 -21.34 13.81
N TYR A 560 4.26 -20.19 13.17
CA TYR A 560 3.66 -18.93 13.60
C TYR A 560 3.08 -18.17 12.40
N ARG A 561 1.97 -17.45 12.61
CA ARG A 561 1.44 -16.47 11.64
C ARG A 561 1.43 -15.09 12.27
N LEU A 562 1.83 -14.09 11.52
CA LEU A 562 1.68 -12.67 11.85
C LEU A 562 0.68 -12.04 10.88
N PHE A 563 -0.14 -11.12 11.37
CA PHE A 563 -0.91 -10.18 10.54
C PHE A 563 -0.50 -8.76 10.91
N ILE A 564 0.11 -8.03 9.97
CA ILE A 564 0.69 -6.69 10.18
C ILE A 564 -0.22 -5.67 9.49
N TYR A 565 -0.68 -4.64 10.19
CA TYR A 565 -1.78 -3.79 9.72
C TYR A 565 -1.68 -2.30 10.06
N ASP A 566 -2.24 -1.48 9.17
CA ASP A 566 -2.63 -0.08 9.43
C ASP A 566 -4.00 -0.04 10.12
N GLY A 567 -4.24 0.96 10.96
CA GLY A 567 -5.50 1.13 11.70
C GLY A 567 -5.56 0.26 12.95
N SER A 568 -6.74 -0.28 13.25
CA SER A 568 -7.00 -1.06 14.47
C SER A 568 -7.66 -2.42 14.20
N VAL A 569 -7.38 -3.40 15.06
CA VAL A 569 -8.00 -4.74 15.05
C VAL A 569 -8.54 -5.06 16.44
N ASN A 570 -9.72 -5.68 16.52
CA ASN A 570 -10.35 -6.07 17.79
C ASN A 570 -10.21 -7.58 18.09
N ALA A 571 -10.53 -7.99 19.32
CA ALA A 571 -10.39 -9.36 19.80
C ALA A 571 -11.18 -10.40 18.96
N LYS A 572 -12.37 -10.05 18.45
CA LYS A 572 -13.17 -10.94 17.60
C LYS A 572 -12.47 -11.17 16.25
N GLN A 573 -11.94 -10.11 15.65
CA GLN A 573 -11.18 -10.19 14.41
C GLN A 573 -9.87 -10.99 14.60
N ALA A 574 -9.12 -10.76 15.68
CA ALA A 574 -7.91 -11.53 16.00
C ALA A 574 -8.21 -13.04 16.18
N GLU A 575 -9.31 -13.37 16.84
CA GLU A 575 -9.80 -14.74 17.00
C GLU A 575 -10.26 -15.38 15.66
N GLU A 576 -10.90 -14.61 14.77
CA GLU A 576 -11.24 -15.03 13.41
C GLU A 576 -9.99 -15.28 12.55
N LEU A 577 -8.95 -14.44 12.67
CA LEU A 577 -7.65 -14.67 12.01
C LEU A 577 -7.01 -15.99 12.46
N TRP A 578 -7.01 -16.30 13.76
CA TRP A 578 -6.45 -17.55 14.29
C TRP A 578 -7.25 -18.79 13.87
N LYS A 579 -8.59 -18.68 13.81
CA LYS A 579 -9.45 -19.74 13.26
C LYS A 579 -9.19 -19.97 11.77
N ASN A 580 -8.99 -18.91 10.99
CA ASN A 580 -8.64 -19.00 9.57
C ASN A 580 -7.22 -19.54 9.33
N TYR A 581 -6.30 -19.36 10.29
CA TYR A 581 -4.98 -20.01 10.26
C TYR A 581 -5.08 -21.52 10.46
N THR A 582 -5.80 -21.95 11.50
CA THR A 582 -5.88 -23.37 11.91
C THR A 582 -6.83 -24.22 11.07
N ASN A 583 -7.87 -23.63 10.46
CA ASN A 583 -8.79 -24.39 9.60
C ASN A 583 -8.25 -24.67 8.20
N ARG A 584 -7.34 -23.83 7.68
CA ARG A 584 -6.81 -23.97 6.30
C ARG A 584 -5.97 -25.25 6.10
N LEU A 585 -5.47 -25.82 7.20
CA LEU A 585 -4.64 -27.02 7.26
C LEU A 585 -5.45 -28.31 7.58
N LYS A 586 -6.76 -28.30 7.34
CA LYS A 586 -7.64 -29.49 7.39
C LYS A 586 -8.18 -29.89 6.00
N THR A 587 -7.69 -29.22 4.96
CA THR A 587 -8.12 -29.36 3.55
C THR A 587 -6.94 -29.50 2.58
N GLU A 588 -5.74 -29.68 3.12
CA GLU A 588 -4.49 -30.06 2.46
C GLU A 588 -3.98 -31.35 3.14
#